data_AF-A0A1Q3GN33-F1
#
_entry.id   AF-A0A1Q3GN33-F1
#
_cell.length_a   1.000
_cell.length_b   1.000
_cell.length_c   1.000
_cell.angle_alpha   90.00
_cell.angle_beta   90.00
_cell.angle_gamma   90.00
#
_symmetry.space_group_name_H-M   'P 1'
#
loop_
_entity.id
_entity.type
_entity.pdbx_description
1 polymer ?
#
loop_
_entity_poly.entity_id
_entity_poly.type
_entity_poly.pdbx_seq_one_letter_code
_entity_poly.pdbx_strand_id
1 'polypeptide(L)'
;MMQWYIPITILPGISLLILSTSNFLIDINREIKDLKNQGEAYEKIMQMKLSQLIRLSWVISCLYVTVLCLTLSGLIASIEKIGIHLERLAVVFLVLGITVMMGAIVILIVFAIRGVKIRQAHLKI
;
A
#
# COMPACT_ATOMS: atom_id res chain seq x y z
N MET A 1 -6.02 27.82 -10.79
CA MET A 1 -6.96 27.27 -9.80
C MET A 1 -6.90 25.75 -9.85
N MET A 2 -6.19 25.13 -8.91
CA MET A 2 -6.21 23.68 -8.74
C MET A 2 -7.62 23.26 -8.26
N GLN A 3 -8.20 22.21 -8.85
CA GLN A 3 -9.47 21.69 -8.38
C GLN A 3 -9.25 20.89 -7.09
N TRP A 4 -9.55 21.49 -5.94
CA TRP A 4 -9.35 20.95 -4.59
C TRP A 4 -9.94 19.54 -4.38
N TYR A 5 -10.96 19.16 -5.15
CA TYR A 5 -11.61 17.86 -5.04
C TYR A 5 -10.82 16.73 -5.70
N ILE A 6 -9.89 17.01 -6.63
CA ILE A 6 -9.15 15.96 -7.36
C ILE A 6 -8.39 15.03 -6.40
N PRO A 7 -7.54 15.52 -5.47
CA PRO A 7 -6.87 14.65 -4.49
C PRO A 7 -7.84 13.79 -3.67
N ILE A 8 -9.02 14.33 -3.35
CA ILE A 8 -10.03 13.69 -2.50
C ILE A 8 -10.76 12.59 -3.26
N THR A 9 -11.07 12.81 -4.54
CA THR A 9 -11.77 11.81 -5.38
C THR A 9 -10.98 10.52 -5.61
N ILE A 10 -9.65 10.55 -5.44
CA ILE A 10 -8.78 9.38 -5.61
C ILE A 10 -8.73 8.52 -4.33
N LEU A 11 -9.06 9.09 -3.17
CA LEU A 11 -8.98 8.41 -1.87
C LEU A 11 -9.75 7.08 -1.79
N PRO A 12 -11.00 6.97 -2.30
CA PRO A 12 -11.71 5.68 -2.28
C PRO A 12 -10.95 4.57 -3.01
N GLY A 13 -10.30 4.88 -4.13
CA GLY A 13 -9.47 3.91 -4.86
C GLY A 13 -8.27 3.43 -4.04
N ILE A 14 -7.61 4.34 -3.32
CA ILE A 14 -6.50 4.00 -2.43
C ILE A 14 -6.98 3.19 -1.22
N SER A 15 -8.15 3.51 -0.66
CA SER A 15 -8.77 2.72 0.41
C SER A 15 -9.04 1.28 -0.02
N LEU A 16 -9.49 1.06 -1.26
CA LEU A 16 -9.66 -0.28 -1.81
C LEU A 16 -8.32 -1.03 -1.95
N LEU A 17 -7.25 -0.34 -2.36
CA LEU A 17 -5.92 -0.94 -2.41
C LEU A 17 -5.42 -1.33 -1.01
N ILE A 18 -5.61 -0.48 -0.01
CA ILE A 18 -5.27 -0.77 1.40
C ILE A 18 -6.05 -1.98 1.90
N LEU A 19 -7.37 -2.03 1.64
CA LEU A 19 -8.22 -3.14 2.05
C LEU A 19 -7.77 -4.45 1.40
N SER A 20 -7.56 -4.46 0.08
CA SER A 20 -7.09 -5.65 -0.64
C SER A 20 -5.73 -6.13 -0.11
N THR A 21 -4.80 -5.22 0.12
CA THR A 21 -3.46 -5.54 0.63
C THR A 21 -3.52 -6.06 2.07
N SER A 22 -4.42 -5.52 2.89
CA SER A 22 -4.65 -5.97 4.27
C SER A 22 -5.20 -7.39 4.31
N ASN A 23 -6.11 -7.73 3.39
CA ASN A 23 -6.61 -9.10 3.27
C ASN A 23 -5.47 -10.08 2.94
N PHE A 24 -4.59 -9.76 1.99
CA PHE A 24 -3.41 -10.59 1.69
C PHE A 24 -2.49 -10.75 2.90
N LEU A 25 -2.29 -9.69 3.68
CA LEU A 25 -1.47 -9.75 4.89
C LEU A 25 -2.07 -10.69 5.94
N ILE A 26 -3.39 -10.63 6.16
CA ILE A 26 -4.10 -11.52 7.07
C ILE A 26 -3.99 -12.98 6.61
N ASP A 27 -4.19 -13.23 5.32
CA ASP A 27 -4.12 -14.58 4.75
C ASP A 27 -2.71 -15.18 4.88
N ILE A 28 -1.65 -14.41 4.56
CA ILE A 28 -0.28 -14.86 4.76
C ILE A 28 0.02 -15.12 6.23
N ASN A 29 -0.50 -14.30 7.14
CA ASN A 29 -0.30 -14.50 8.58
C ASN A 29 -0.96 -15.80 9.07
N ARG A 30 -2.18 -16.10 8.59
CA ARG A 30 -2.85 -17.40 8.84
C ARG A 30 -2.02 -18.56 8.32
N GLU A 31 -1.55 -18.49 7.08
CA GLU A 31 -0.70 -19.53 6.48
C GLU A 31 0.61 -19.74 7.27
N ILE A 32 1.26 -18.66 7.74
CA ILE A 32 2.46 -18.78 8.59
C ILE A 32 2.14 -19.50 9.90
N LYS A 33 1.01 -19.19 10.52
CA LYS A 33 0.56 -19.84 11.76
C LYS A 33 0.30 -21.34 11.53
N ASP A 34 -0.28 -21.70 10.40
CA ASP A 34 -0.54 -23.10 10.04
C ASP A 34 0.76 -23.85 9.75
N LEU A 35 1.70 -23.24 9.03
CA LEU A 35 3.03 -23.83 8.77
C LEU A 35 3.82 -24.05 10.05
N LYS A 36 3.72 -23.15 11.03
CA LYS A 36 4.35 -23.30 12.34
C LYS A 36 3.87 -24.58 13.07
N ASN A 37 2.62 -24.98 12.85
CA ASN A 37 2.05 -26.19 13.45
C ASN A 37 2.47 -27.48 12.71
N GLN A 38 3.00 -27.40 11.49
CA GLN A 38 3.36 -28.54 10.64
C GLN A 38 4.83 -29.00 10.79
N GLY A 39 5.62 -28.35 11.64
CA GLY A 39 7.00 -28.74 11.97
C GLY A 39 8.09 -28.19 11.03
N GLU A 40 9.34 -28.52 11.32
CA GLU A 40 10.55 -27.93 10.68
C GLU A 40 10.66 -28.18 9.16
N ALA A 41 9.95 -29.17 8.61
CA ALA A 41 9.96 -29.49 7.18
C ALA A 41 9.57 -28.30 6.28
N TYR A 42 8.86 -27.31 6.82
CA TYR A 42 8.38 -26.14 6.09
C TYR A 42 9.06 -24.82 6.49
N GLU A 43 10.12 -24.87 7.28
CA GLU A 43 10.78 -23.67 7.81
C GLU A 43 11.26 -22.72 6.70
N LYS A 44 11.76 -23.27 5.59
CA LYS A 44 12.16 -22.49 4.41
C LYS A 44 10.98 -21.73 3.78
N ILE A 45 9.80 -22.37 3.70
CA ILE A 45 8.59 -21.75 3.14
C ILE A 45 8.06 -20.68 4.11
N MET A 46 8.10 -20.96 5.41
CA MET A 46 7.72 -20.02 6.46
C MET A 46 8.56 -18.73 6.39
N GLN A 47 9.89 -18.84 6.25
CA GLN A 47 10.76 -17.66 6.11
C GLN A 47 10.44 -16.86 4.84
N MET A 48 10.15 -17.51 3.72
CA MET A 48 9.75 -16.83 2.48
C MET A 48 8.44 -16.05 2.65
N LYS A 49 7.44 -16.64 3.32
CA LYS A 49 6.16 -15.98 3.62
C LYS A 49 6.31 -14.84 4.64
N LEU A 50 7.20 -14.97 5.62
CA LEU A 50 7.50 -13.89 6.55
C LEU A 50 8.12 -12.67 5.84
N SER A 51 9.02 -12.93 4.87
CA SER A 51 9.57 -11.86 4.02
C SER A 51 8.49 -11.17 3.17
N GLN A 52 7.51 -11.93 2.67
CA GLN A 52 6.35 -11.37 1.97
C GLN A 52 5.50 -10.48 2.89
N LEU A 53 5.25 -10.92 4.13
CA LEU A 53 4.50 -10.17 5.13
C LEU A 53 5.16 -8.82 5.43
N ILE A 54 6.48 -8.79 5.66
CA ILE A 54 7.23 -7.55 5.91
C ILE A 54 7.09 -6.59 4.72
N ARG A 55 7.19 -7.09 3.48
CA ARG A 55 7.03 -6.26 2.28
C ARG A 55 5.63 -5.67 2.16
N LEU A 56 4.59 -6.45 2.46
CA LEU A 56 3.20 -5.97 2.46
C LEU A 56 2.97 -4.90 3.53
N SER A 57 3.52 -5.07 4.73
CA SER A 57 3.43 -4.06 5.79
C SER A 57 4.04 -2.72 5.36
N TRP A 58 5.19 -2.76 4.65
CA TRP A 58 5.79 -1.56 4.08
C TRP A 58 4.89 -0.89 3.04
N VAL A 59 4.29 -1.67 2.13
CA VAL A 59 3.36 -1.14 1.12
C VAL A 59 2.16 -0.45 1.78
N ILE A 60 1.51 -1.10 2.75
CA ILE A 60 0.35 -0.53 3.44
C ILE A 60 0.72 0.81 4.10
N SER A 61 1.89 0.88 4.75
CA SER A 61 2.39 2.14 5.32
C SER A 61 2.59 3.23 4.26
N CYS A 62 3.18 2.91 3.10
CA CYS A 62 3.31 3.86 1.99
C CYS A 62 1.95 4.34 1.44
N LEU A 63 0.96 3.45 1.38
CA LEU A 63 -0.41 3.81 0.98
C LEU A 63 -1.07 4.74 2.01
N TYR A 64 -0.87 4.52 3.31
CA TYR A 64 -1.34 5.46 4.34
C TYR A 64 -0.66 6.83 4.24
N VAL A 65 0.65 6.88 3.97
CA VAL A 65 1.36 8.15 3.71
C VAL A 65 0.79 8.86 2.48
N THR A 66 0.45 8.10 1.43
CA THR A 66 -0.23 8.65 0.24
C THR A 66 -1.56 9.30 0.62
N VAL A 67 -2.41 8.60 1.37
CA VAL A 67 -3.70 9.12 1.83
C VAL A 67 -3.50 10.42 2.61
N LEU A 68 -2.55 10.45 3.54
CA LEU A 68 -2.23 11.64 4.32
C LEU A 68 -1.79 12.82 3.44
N CYS A 69 -0.93 12.58 2.45
CA CYS A 69 -0.45 13.66 1.58
C CYS A 69 -1.57 14.21 0.69
N LEU A 70 -2.44 13.34 0.16
CA LEU A 70 -3.56 13.76 -0.68
C LEU A 70 -4.66 14.48 0.12
N THR A 71 -4.96 14.04 1.34
CA THR A 71 -5.92 14.74 2.22
C THR A 71 -5.39 16.12 2.62
N LEU A 72 -4.10 16.23 2.97
CA LEU A 72 -3.47 17.51 3.26
C LEU A 72 -3.48 18.44 2.04
N SER A 73 -3.16 17.92 0.84
CA SER A 73 -3.24 18.70 -0.40
C SER A 73 -4.65 19.25 -0.66
N GLY A 74 -5.68 18.40 -0.56
CA GLY A 74 -7.07 18.81 -0.74
C GLY A 74 -7.55 19.80 0.32
N LEU A 75 -7.15 19.61 1.58
CA LEU A 75 -7.47 20.52 2.69
C LEU A 75 -6.86 21.90 2.46
N ILE A 76 -5.57 21.95 2.14
CA ILE A 76 -4.85 23.21 1.91
C ILE A 76 -5.48 23.94 0.72
N ALA A 77 -5.68 23.27 -0.42
CA ALA A 77 -6.32 23.85 -1.59
C ALA A 77 -7.76 24.36 -1.32
N SER A 78 -8.46 23.78 -0.34
CA SER A 78 -9.79 24.25 0.08
C SER A 78 -9.72 25.52 0.93
N ILE A 79 -8.74 25.62 1.83
CA ILE A 79 -8.52 26.79 2.69
C ILE A 79 -8.10 28.01 1.86
N GLU A 80 -7.40 27.83 0.74
CA GLU A 80 -7.00 28.95 -0.11
C GLU A 80 -8.17 29.74 -0.69
N LYS A 81 -9.32 29.09 -0.92
CA LYS A 81 -10.55 29.80 -1.31
C LYS A 81 -11.00 30.82 -0.27
N ILE A 82 -10.49 30.74 0.96
CA ILE A 82 -10.79 31.61 2.10
C ILE A 82 -9.78 32.77 2.19
N GLY A 83 -8.78 32.86 1.29
CA GLY A 83 -7.91 34.04 1.14
C GLY A 83 -6.47 33.89 1.64
N ILE A 84 -6.00 32.67 1.88
CA ILE A 84 -4.59 32.39 2.24
C ILE A 84 -3.87 31.77 1.04
N HIS A 85 -2.79 32.37 0.55
CA HIS A 85 -2.05 31.88 -0.63
C HIS A 85 -0.97 30.83 -0.26
N LEU A 86 -1.32 29.54 -0.36
CA LEU A 86 -0.46 28.36 -0.16
C LEU A 86 -0.40 27.39 -1.37
N GLU A 87 -0.71 27.84 -2.59
CA GLU A 87 -0.92 26.98 -3.77
C GLU A 87 0.27 26.04 -4.02
N ARG A 88 1.48 26.58 -3.87
CA ARG A 88 2.72 25.83 -4.04
C ARG A 88 2.83 24.65 -3.08
N LEU A 89 2.37 24.81 -1.84
CA LEU A 89 2.45 23.79 -0.81
C LEU A 89 1.42 22.67 -1.07
N ALA A 90 0.19 23.02 -1.48
CA ALA A 90 -0.83 22.05 -1.88
C ALA A 90 -0.36 21.16 -3.06
N VAL A 91 0.28 21.78 -4.06
CA VAL A 91 0.85 21.07 -5.22
C VAL A 91 2.00 20.14 -4.81
N VAL A 92 2.88 20.57 -3.92
CA VAL A 92 3.98 19.74 -3.42
C VAL A 92 3.46 18.48 -2.71
N PHE A 93 2.46 18.61 -1.83
CA PHE A 93 1.84 17.46 -1.16
C PHE A 93 1.15 16.52 -2.15
N LEU A 94 0.49 17.04 -3.19
CA LEU A 94 -0.12 16.21 -4.24
C LEU A 94 0.94 15.39 -4.98
N VAL A 95 1.99 16.04 -5.47
CA VAL A 95 3.05 15.38 -6.25
C VAL A 95 3.77 14.35 -5.39
N LEU A 96 4.06 14.68 -4.14
CA LEU A 96 4.68 13.76 -3.19
C LEU A 96 3.77 12.55 -2.91
N GLY A 97 2.47 12.77 -2.68
CA GLY A 97 1.51 11.68 -2.49
C GLY A 97 1.46 10.72 -3.69
N ILE A 98 1.34 11.26 -4.90
CA ILE A 98 1.27 10.44 -6.13
C ILE A 98 2.56 9.66 -6.39
N THR A 99 3.72 10.27 -6.15
CA THR A 99 5.01 9.58 -6.35
C THR A 99 5.21 8.44 -5.36
N VAL A 100 4.84 8.63 -4.09
CA VAL A 100 4.84 7.55 -3.08
C VAL A 100 3.85 6.44 -3.46
N MET A 101 2.64 6.79 -3.92
CA MET A 101 1.65 5.82 -4.38
C MET A 101 2.18 4.97 -5.54
N MET A 102 2.81 5.62 -6.51
CA MET A 102 3.38 4.94 -7.67
C MET A 102 4.45 3.93 -7.24
N GLY A 103 5.33 4.29 -6.30
CA GLY A 103 6.28 3.37 -5.70
C GLY A 103 5.62 2.18 -5.00
N ALA A 104 4.56 2.42 -4.22
CA ALA A 104 3.80 1.36 -3.55
C ALA A 104 3.16 0.38 -4.55
N ILE A 105 2.59 0.88 -5.64
CA ILE A 105 1.98 0.06 -6.70
C ILE A 105 3.03 -0.82 -7.39
N VAL A 106 4.22 -0.29 -7.68
CA VAL A 106 5.31 -1.09 -8.28
C VAL A 106 5.68 -2.26 -7.35
N ILE A 107 5.77 -2.02 -6.05
CA ILE A 107 6.06 -3.08 -5.07
C ILE A 107 4.91 -4.11 -5.05
N LEU A 108 3.65 -3.67 -5.11
CA LEU A 108 2.48 -4.57 -5.20
C LEU A 108 2.50 -5.45 -6.45
N ILE A 109 2.84 -4.89 -7.61
CA ILE A 109 2.97 -5.65 -8.86
C ILE A 109 4.05 -6.73 -8.70
N VAL A 110 5.22 -6.36 -8.19
CA VAL A 110 6.31 -7.32 -7.95
C VAL A 110 5.89 -8.39 -6.93
N PHE A 111 5.17 -8.00 -5.88
CA PHE A 111 4.63 -8.92 -4.88
C PHE A 111 3.65 -9.91 -5.52
N ALA A 112 2.71 -9.44 -6.35
CA ALA A 112 1.71 -10.28 -7.00
C ALA A 112 2.38 -11.33 -7.91
N ILE A 113 3.38 -10.92 -8.72
CA ILE A 113 4.13 -11.82 -9.59
C ILE A 113 4.91 -12.86 -8.78
N ARG A 114 5.60 -12.43 -7.71
CA ARG A 114 6.37 -13.33 -6.85
C ARG A 114 5.49 -14.27 -6.03
N GLY A 115 4.29 -13.83 -5.64
CA GLY A 115 3.31 -14.62 -4.91
C GLY A 115 2.92 -15.89 -5.65
N VAL A 116 2.77 -15.81 -6.98
CA VAL A 116 2.47 -16.98 -7.83
C VAL A 116 3.60 -18.03 -7.74
N LYS A 117 4.87 -17.61 -7.83
CA LYS A 117 6.01 -18.53 -7.76
C LYS A 117 6.11 -19.25 -6.41
N ILE A 118 5.77 -18.57 -5.32
CA ILE A 118 5.80 -19.16 -3.97
C ILE A 118 4.66 -20.17 -3.81
N ARG A 119 3.49 -19.88 -4.38
CA ARG A 119 2.34 -20.80 -4.38
C ARG A 119 2.62 -22.07 -5.19
N GLN A 120 3.28 -21.94 -6.34
CA GLN A 120 3.77 -23.07 -7.15
C GLN A 120 4.76 -23.93 -6.36
N ALA A 121 5.76 -23.31 -5.71
CA ALA A 121 6.74 -24.02 -4.88
C ALA A 121 6.09 -24.75 -3.69
N HIS A 122 5.04 -24.19 -3.09
CA HIS A 122 4.29 -24.84 -2.02
C HIS A 122 3.47 -26.04 -2.51
N LEU A 123 2.88 -25.96 -3.70
CA LEU A 123 2.07 -27.02 -4.30
C LEU A 123 2.89 -28.09 -5.05
N LYS A 124 4.22 -27.94 -5.13
CA LYS A 124 5.13 -28.80 -5.91
C LYS A 124 4.70 -28.93 -7.39
N ILE A 125 4.21 -27.84 -7.98
CA ILE A 125 3.88 -27.72 -9.42
C ILE A 125 4.92 -26.83 -10.09
#